data_AF-A0A7Y2JHN8-F1
#
_entry.id   AF-A0A7Y2JHN8-F1
#
_cell.length_a   1.000
_cell.length_b   1.000
_cell.length_c   1.000
_cell.angle_alpha   90.00
_cell.angle_beta   90.00
_cell.angle_gamma   90.00
#
_symmetry.space_group_name_H-M   'P 1'
#
loop_
_entity.id
_entity.type
_entity.pdbx_description
1 polymer ?
#
loop_
_entity_poly.entity_id
_entity_poly.type
_entity_poly.pdbx_seq_one_letter_code
_entity_poly.pdbx_strand_id
1 'polypeptide(L)'
;MSDITTNPYYKTFKTLQDNQYAIGNTTYKQRIAKLNRLKKAIEVTYRDQIKAALHKDLHKPGVEADMTEIYQIIGDIKYVKRHLRSWMKLQRVETPITLLGSSSYIKYEPKGVCLIIS
;
A
#
# COMPACT_ATOMS: atom_id res chain seq x y z
N MET A 1 5.37 18.41 28.00
CA MET A 1 4.85 17.82 26.75
C MET A 1 5.24 18.76 25.64
N SER A 2 5.96 18.30 24.62
CA SER A 2 6.28 19.13 23.46
C SER A 2 4.97 19.60 22.82
N ASP A 3 4.91 20.88 22.46
CA ASP A 3 3.76 21.44 21.77
C ASP A 3 3.67 20.79 20.39
N ILE A 4 2.74 19.84 20.24
CA ILE A 4 2.55 19.09 18.99
C ILE A 4 2.11 20.01 17.84
N THR A 5 1.64 21.22 18.15
CA THR A 5 1.19 22.19 17.14
C THR A 5 2.37 22.83 16.39
N THR A 6 3.59 22.78 16.93
CA THR A 6 4.79 23.26 16.22
C THR A 6 5.36 22.22 15.24
N ASN A 7 4.82 21.00 15.20
CA ASN A 7 5.26 19.95 14.28
C ASN A 7 4.76 20.26 12.85
N PRO A 8 5.66 20.46 11.86
CA PRO A 8 5.26 20.83 10.50
C PRO A 8 4.42 19.75 9.80
N TYR A 9 4.47 18.50 10.26
CA TYR A 9 3.73 17.38 9.70
C TYR A 9 2.37 17.15 10.38
N TYR A 10 2.08 17.83 11.49
CA TYR A 10 0.86 17.59 12.29
C TYR A 10 -0.41 17.77 11.46
N LYS A 11 -0.49 18.85 10.67
CA LYS A 11 -1.63 19.12 9.78
C LYS A 11 -1.85 17.99 8.75
N THR A 12 -0.77 17.51 8.14
CA THR A 12 -0.82 16.43 7.15
C THR A 12 -1.27 15.13 7.80
N PHE A 13 -0.67 14.76 8.94
CA PHE A 13 -1.08 13.59 9.69
C PHE A 13 -2.55 13.66 10.08
N LYS A 14 -3.02 14.81 10.58
CA LYS A 14 -4.42 14.99 10.96
C LYS A 14 -5.36 14.82 9.78
N THR A 15 -5.02 15.39 8.62
CA THR A 15 -5.78 15.21 7.37
C THR A 15 -5.87 13.74 6.96
N LEU A 16 -4.76 12.99 7.06
CA LEU A 16 -4.74 11.55 6.76
C LEU A 16 -5.57 10.76 7.77
N GLN A 17 -5.49 11.10 9.05
CA GLN A 17 -6.23 10.47 10.14
C GLN A 17 -7.75 10.67 9.97
N ASP A 18 -8.19 11.87 9.64
CA ASP A 18 -9.62 12.17 9.46
C ASP A 18 -10.19 11.43 8.24
N ASN A 19 -9.39 11.17 7.22
CA ASN A 19 -9.79 10.44 6.01
C ASN A 19 -9.62 8.91 6.12
N GLN A 20 -9.05 8.39 7.21
CA GLN A 20 -8.59 6.99 7.28
C GLN A 20 -9.73 5.97 7.09
N TYR A 21 -10.93 6.26 7.59
CA TYR A 21 -12.08 5.36 7.48
C TYR A 21 -12.64 5.30 6.05
N ALA A 22 -12.69 6.46 5.37
CA ALA A 22 -13.10 6.52 3.97
C ALA A 22 -12.14 5.68 3.09
N ILE A 23 -10.84 5.74 3.37
CA ILE A 23 -9.84 4.91 2.69
C ILE A 23 -9.95 3.45 3.12
N GLY A 24 -10.14 3.18 4.41
CA GLY A 24 -10.22 1.83 4.96
C GLY A 24 -11.39 1.03 4.39
N ASN A 25 -12.52 1.69 4.17
CA ASN A 25 -13.73 1.10 3.61
C ASN A 25 -13.73 0.99 2.07
N THR A 26 -12.63 1.35 1.40
CA THR A 26 -12.53 1.17 -0.05
C THR A 26 -12.56 -0.31 -0.47
N THR A 27 -13.22 -0.57 -1.59
CA THR A 27 -13.30 -1.89 -2.21
C THR A 27 -11.96 -2.32 -2.81
N TYR A 28 -11.78 -3.62 -3.02
CA TYR A 28 -10.61 -4.15 -3.72
C TYR A 28 -10.42 -3.52 -5.11
N LYS A 29 -11.52 -3.20 -5.83
CA LYS A 29 -11.46 -2.54 -7.15
C LYS A 29 -10.85 -1.14 -7.07
N GLN A 30 -11.27 -0.34 -6.08
CA GLN A 30 -10.71 0.99 -5.85
C GLN A 30 -9.22 0.92 -5.46
N ARG A 31 -8.84 -0.07 -4.65
CA ARG A 31 -7.43 -0.30 -4.30
C ARG A 31 -6.60 -0.75 -5.51
N ILE A 32 -7.12 -1.62 -6.38
CA ILE A 32 -6.49 -1.99 -7.66
C ILE A 32 -6.33 -0.76 -8.56
N ALA A 33 -7.30 0.15 -8.62
CA ALA A 33 -7.18 1.37 -9.40
C ALA A 33 -6.01 2.25 -8.91
N LYS A 34 -5.80 2.36 -7.59
CA LYS A 34 -4.62 3.05 -7.02
C LYS A 34 -3.32 2.37 -7.41
N LEU A 35 -3.25 1.03 -7.34
CA LEU A 35 -2.09 0.26 -7.78
C LEU A 35 -1.79 0.42 -9.27
N ASN A 36 -2.82 0.50 -10.12
CA ASN A 36 -2.65 0.77 -11.55
C ASN A 36 -2.09 2.17 -11.81
N ARG A 37 -2.55 3.18 -11.06
CA ARG A 37 -2.00 4.55 -11.14
C ARG A 37 -0.54 4.57 -10.71
N LEU A 38 -0.19 3.88 -9.62
CA LEU A 38 1.19 3.78 -9.14
C LEU A 38 2.09 3.08 -10.17
N LYS A 39 1.65 1.94 -10.72
CA LYS A 39 2.35 1.24 -11.80
C LYS A 39 2.61 2.15 -13.00
N LYS A 40 1.60 2.87 -13.48
CA LYS A 40 1.74 3.80 -14.60
C LYS A 40 2.74 4.93 -14.27
N ALA A 41 2.67 5.49 -13.07
CA ALA A 41 3.57 6.55 -12.63
C ALA A 41 5.03 6.09 -12.69
N ILE A 42 5.33 4.92 -12.13
CA ILE A 42 6.71 4.39 -12.04
C ILE A 42 7.21 3.90 -13.41
N GLU A 43 6.41 3.09 -14.11
CA GLU A 43 6.85 2.36 -15.30
C GLU A 43 6.85 3.23 -16.57
N VAL A 44 5.99 4.24 -16.63
CA VAL A 44 5.75 5.04 -17.84
C VAL A 44 6.07 6.51 -17.61
N THR A 45 5.49 7.13 -16.59
CA THR A 45 5.54 8.60 -16.45
C THR A 45 6.88 9.10 -15.93
N TYR A 46 7.48 8.40 -14.97
CA TYR A 46 8.64 8.89 -14.21
C TYR A 46 9.87 7.99 -14.32
N ARG A 47 9.85 6.97 -15.17
CA ARG A 47 10.92 5.96 -15.28
C ARG A 47 12.29 6.59 -15.48
N ASP A 48 12.43 7.49 -16.44
CA ASP A 48 13.72 8.11 -16.76
C ASP A 48 14.18 9.08 -15.68
N GLN A 49 13.25 9.77 -15.02
CA GLN A 49 13.55 10.65 -13.89
C GLN A 49 14.04 9.86 -12.67
N ILE A 50 13.43 8.71 -12.39
CA ILE A 50 13.86 7.78 -11.35
C ILE A 50 15.29 7.29 -11.65
N LYS A 51 15.56 6.87 -12.88
CA LYS A 51 16.91 6.43 -13.30
C LYS A 51 17.95 7.55 -13.19
N ALA A 52 17.59 8.76 -13.61
CA ALA A 52 18.48 9.91 -13.52
C ALA A 52 18.80 10.26 -12.06
N ALA A 53 17.81 10.22 -11.16
CA ALA A 53 18.00 10.44 -9.72
C ALA A 53 18.90 9.35 -9.11
N LEU A 54 18.63 8.08 -9.38
CA LEU A 54 19.44 6.95 -8.90
C LEU A 54 20.89 7.02 -9.39
N HIS A 55 21.10 7.44 -10.63
CA HIS A 55 22.45 7.66 -11.14
C HIS A 55 23.11 8.86 -10.45
N LYS A 56 22.39 9.95 -10.24
CA LYS A 56 22.94 11.14 -9.58
C LYS A 56 23.35 10.86 -8.14
N ASP A 57 22.53 10.14 -7.40
CA ASP A 57 22.71 9.93 -5.96
C ASP A 57 23.64 8.74 -5.67
N LEU A 58 23.58 7.70 -6.50
CA LEU A 58 24.25 6.41 -6.23
C LEU A 58 25.19 5.94 -7.36
N HIS A 59 25.31 6.70 -8.46
CA HIS A 59 26.00 6.26 -9.69
C HIS A 59 25.48 4.92 -10.23
N LYS A 60 24.21 4.59 -9.95
CA LYS A 60 23.60 3.33 -10.38
C LYS A 60 23.38 3.32 -11.90
N PRO A 61 23.89 2.31 -12.63
CA PRO A 61 23.65 2.16 -14.06
C PRO A 61 22.15 2.02 -14.39
N GLY A 62 21.72 2.58 -15.52
CA GLY A 62 20.31 2.59 -15.89
C GLY A 62 19.66 1.21 -16.02
N VAL A 63 20.41 0.20 -16.50
CA VAL A 63 19.92 -1.19 -16.59
C VAL A 63 19.73 -1.80 -15.20
N GLU A 64 20.66 -1.55 -14.28
CA GLU A 64 20.58 -2.03 -12.92
C GLU A 64 19.42 -1.37 -12.17
N ALA A 65 19.23 -0.05 -12.33
CA ALA A 65 18.10 0.69 -11.78
C ALA A 65 16.75 0.13 -12.28
N ASP A 66 16.66 -0.23 -13.56
CA ASP A 66 15.47 -0.84 -14.12
C ASP A 66 15.16 -2.20 -13.47
N MET A 67 16.17 -3.06 -13.33
CA MET A 67 16.01 -4.42 -12.79
C MET A 67 15.71 -4.43 -11.29
N THR A 68 16.45 -3.63 -10.51
CA THR A 68 16.44 -3.71 -9.04
C THR A 68 15.40 -2.83 -8.38
N GLU A 69 15.08 -1.67 -8.97
CA GLU A 69 14.15 -0.71 -8.37
C GLU A 69 12.79 -0.75 -9.08
N ILE A 70 12.80 -0.54 -10.40
CA ILE A 70 11.55 -0.36 -11.16
C ILE A 70 10.80 -1.69 -11.30
N TYR A 71 11.44 -2.71 -11.89
CA TYR A 71 10.77 -3.98 -12.17
C TYR A 71 10.45 -4.78 -10.92
N GLN A 72 11.21 -4.62 -9.83
CA GLN A 72 10.88 -5.19 -8.53
C GLN A 72 9.52 -4.64 -8.04
N ILE A 73 9.35 -3.32 -7.99
CA ILE A 73 8.09 -2.69 -7.57
C ILE A 73 6.94 -3.07 -8.50
N ILE A 74 7.17 -3.14 -9.82
CA ILE A 74 6.14 -3.57 -10.77
C ILE A 74 5.74 -5.04 -10.52
N GLY A 75 6.70 -5.91 -10.19
CA GLY A 75 6.46 -7.29 -9.79
C GLY A 75 5.55 -7.37 -8.55
N ASP A 76 5.87 -6.61 -7.52
CA ASP A 76 5.09 -6.55 -6.28
C ASP A 76 3.66 -6.04 -6.53
N ILE A 77 3.51 -4.98 -7.32
CA ILE A 77 2.18 -4.47 -7.70
C ILE A 77 1.37 -5.55 -8.43
N LYS A 78 1.98 -6.28 -9.37
CA LYS A 78 1.30 -7.39 -10.07
C LYS A 78 0.92 -8.51 -9.11
N TYR A 79 1.81 -8.86 -8.18
CA TYR A 79 1.56 -9.88 -7.17
C TYR A 79 0.38 -9.48 -6.27
N VAL A 80 0.40 -8.28 -5.70
CA VAL A 80 -0.69 -7.77 -4.87
C VAL A 80 -2.01 -7.77 -5.63
N LYS A 81 -2.05 -7.25 -6.87
CA LYS A 81 -3.28 -7.21 -7.67
C LYS A 81 -3.91 -8.58 -7.89
N ARG A 82 -3.11 -9.64 -8.08
CA ARG A 82 -3.61 -11.01 -8.28
C ARG A 82 -4.30 -11.57 -7.03
N HIS A 83 -3.82 -11.20 -5.84
CA HIS A 83 -4.26 -11.82 -4.59
C HIS A 83 -5.20 -10.93 -3.75
N LEU A 84 -5.21 -9.61 -3.97
CA LEU A 84 -5.87 -8.63 -3.12
C LEU A 84 -7.36 -8.92 -2.89
N ARG A 85 -8.07 -9.40 -3.91
CA ARG A 85 -9.49 -9.76 -3.78
C ARG A 85 -9.69 -10.89 -2.75
N SER A 86 -8.82 -11.89 -2.76
CA SER A 86 -8.86 -13.00 -1.81
C SER A 86 -8.52 -12.53 -0.41
N TRP A 87 -7.43 -11.76 -0.27
CA TRP A 87 -6.96 -11.23 1.02
C TRP A 87 -7.99 -10.35 1.74
N MET A 88 -8.81 -9.60 0.99
CA MET A 88 -9.84 -8.73 1.56
C MET A 88 -11.17 -9.45 1.89
N LYS A 89 -11.35 -10.72 1.50
CA LYS A 89 -12.57 -11.46 1.78
C LYS A 89 -12.58 -11.93 3.24
N LEU A 90 -13.76 -12.15 3.80
CA LEU A 90 -13.92 -12.93 5.04
C LEU A 90 -13.34 -14.33 4.84
N GLN A 91 -12.45 -14.74 5.74
CA GLN A 91 -11.85 -16.07 5.74
C GLN A 91 -12.62 -16.95 6.72
N ARG A 92 -13.31 -17.98 6.22
CA ARG A 92 -14.04 -18.92 7.08
C ARG A 92 -13.05 -19.73 7.91
N VAL A 93 -13.33 -19.89 9.19
CA VAL A 93 -12.56 -20.76 10.08
C VAL A 93 -13.47 -21.79 10.73
N GLU A 94 -12.85 -22.84 11.28
CA GLU A 94 -13.59 -23.89 11.98
C GLU A 94 -14.40 -23.29 13.13
N THR A 95 -15.63 -23.78 13.28
CA THR A 95 -16.54 -23.36 14.35
C THR A 95 -16.68 -24.54 15.30
N PRO A 96 -16.29 -24.39 16.58
CA PRO A 96 -16.41 -25.46 17.56
C PRO A 96 -17.84 -26.00 17.62
N ILE A 97 -17.99 -27.31 17.82
CA ILE A 97 -19.31 -27.97 17.88
C ILE A 97 -20.19 -27.42 19.01
N THR A 98 -19.58 -26.86 20.06
CA THR A 98 -20.28 -26.18 21.16
C THR A 98 -21.05 -24.94 20.71
N LEU A 99 -20.73 -24.40 19.53
CA LEU A 99 -21.39 -23.25 18.89
C LEU A 99 -22.26 -23.68 17.70
N LEU A 100 -22.82 -24.90 17.72
CA LEU A 100 -23.66 -25.41 16.65
C LEU A 100 -24.77 -24.41 16.28
N GLY A 101 -24.92 -24.12 14.99
CA GLY A 101 -25.81 -23.09 14.47
C GLY A 101 -25.12 -21.74 14.17
N SER A 102 -23.86 -21.56 14.61
CA SER A 102 -23.07 -20.36 14.32
C SER A 102 -22.05 -20.57 13.18
N SER A 103 -21.41 -19.50 12.73
CA SER A 103 -20.29 -19.55 11.77
C SER A 103 -19.19 -18.56 12.15
N SER A 104 -17.94 -19.04 12.14
CA SER A 104 -16.75 -18.24 12.48
C SER A 104 -15.99 -17.75 11.25
N TYR A 105 -15.51 -16.50 11.31
CA TYR A 105 -14.74 -15.87 10.24
C TYR A 105 -13.62 -14.97 10.79
N ILE A 106 -12.53 -14.85 10.03
CA ILE A 106 -11.52 -13.82 10.20
C ILE A 106 -11.79 -12.70 9.18
N LYS A 107 -11.89 -11.47 9.68
CA LYS A 107 -11.98 -10.25 8.87
C LYS A 107 -10.71 -9.42 9.05
N TYR A 108 -9.96 -9.24 7.96
CA TYR A 108 -8.79 -8.37 7.97
C TYR A 108 -9.20 -6.91 7.75
N GLU A 109 -8.82 -6.05 8.69
CA GLU A 109 -9.12 -4.63 8.65
C GLU A 109 -7.83 -3.80 8.59
N PRO A 110 -7.83 -2.66 7.88
CA PRO A 110 -6.67 -1.78 7.81
C PRO A 110 -6.36 -1.19 9.19
N LYS A 111 -5.07 -0.99 9.48
CA LYS A 111 -4.62 -0.43 10.77
C LYS A 111 -4.81 1.09 10.90
N GLY A 112 -5.07 1.79 9.80
CA GLY A 112 -5.20 3.25 9.76
C GLY A 112 -4.06 3.89 8.97
N VAL A 113 -3.55 5.01 9.49
CA VAL A 113 -2.42 5.75 8.88
C VAL A 113 -1.10 5.06 9.22
N CYS A 114 -0.33 4.69 8.18
CA CYS A 114 0.98 4.07 8.34
C CYS A 114 2.10 5.07 8.00
N LEU A 115 3.17 5.07 8.80
CA LEU A 115 4.43 5.76 8.50
C LEU A 115 5.39 4.80 7.79
N ILE A 116 6.01 5.27 6.69
CA ILE A 116 7.07 4.57 5.97
C ILE A 116 8.30 5.47 6.03
N ILE A 117 9.43 4.95 6.52
CA ILE A 117 10.73 5.62 6.56
C ILE A 117 11.67 4.78 5.68
N SER A 118 12.33 5.43 4.73
CA SER A 118 13.17 4.80 3.69
C SER A 118 14.38 5.65 3.39
#